data_AF-A0A6I1U0T9-F1
#
_entry.id   AF-A0A6I1U0T9-F1
#
_cell.length_a   1.000
_cell.length_b   1.000
_cell.length_c   1.000
_cell.angle_alpha   90.00
_cell.angle_beta   90.00
_cell.angle_gamma   90.00
#
_symmetry.space_group_name_H-M   'P 1'
#
loop_
_entity.id
_entity.type
_entity.pdbx_description
1 polymer ?
#
loop_
_entity_poly.entity_id
_entity_poly.type
_entity_poly.pdbx_seq_one_letter_code
_entity_poly.pdbx_strand_id
1 'polypeptide(L)'
;MIQLLKSEMIKFKGSYQLYIILILSTIQLLTIPIYILSVNNTIVLENIIFLPMLGYSMITTIITLLVSEQEINANNYQNIRSGRNISSIWGAKLFVLDLLLSLLTIPLWVVVGIELEHFLYYFYIGIVSWLLLILLNHFHMLLTLFIAKGGNLLIAVVESLFILFATNKVFLNIFWIPVILPVNIILENNFRSTTYLLALIFYVVLLFVANLVIVSRKGV
;
A
#
# COMPACT_ATOMS: atom_id res chain seq x y z
N MET A 1 14.76 0.67 19.09
CA MET A 1 13.79 0.34 18.02
C MET A 1 12.36 0.19 18.55
N ILE A 2 12.09 -0.73 19.48
CA ILE A 2 10.73 -0.99 20.01
C ILE A 2 10.06 0.26 20.58
N GLN A 3 10.79 1.11 21.33
CA GLN A 3 10.26 2.36 21.87
C GLN A 3 9.87 3.36 20.77
N LEU A 4 10.61 3.41 19.65
CA LEU A 4 10.29 4.26 18.50
C LEU A 4 9.02 3.78 17.80
N LEU A 5 8.90 2.47 17.56
CA LEU A 5 7.69 1.87 17.00
C LEU A 5 6.46 2.16 17.87
N LYS A 6 6.59 2.01 19.20
CA LYS A 6 5.52 2.34 20.15
C LYS A 6 5.13 3.82 20.07
N SER A 7 6.11 4.72 19.98
CA SER A 7 5.85 6.16 19.85
C SER A 7 5.11 6.50 18.57
N GLU A 8 5.56 5.98 17.42
CA GLU A 8 4.90 6.18 16.13
C GLU A 8 3.47 5.63 16.13
N MET A 9 3.26 4.43 16.68
CA MET A 9 1.93 3.84 16.80
C MET A 9 0.96 4.71 17.64
N ILE A 10 1.46 5.34 18.71
CA ILE A 10 0.65 6.26 19.52
C ILE A 10 0.27 7.52 18.71
N LYS A 11 1.16 8.03 17.85
CA LYS A 11 0.87 9.20 16.99
C LYS A 11 -0.25 8.92 15.96
N PHE A 12 -0.44 7.66 15.58
CA PHE A 12 -1.54 7.26 14.70
C PHE A 12 -2.88 7.11 15.44
N LYS A 13 -2.87 6.98 16.77
CA LYS A 13 -4.10 6.86 17.56
C LYS A 13 -4.91 8.15 17.47
N GLY A 14 -6.14 8.05 16.97
CA GLY A 14 -7.01 9.21 16.78
C GLY A 14 -6.63 10.11 15.60
N SER A 15 -5.74 9.64 14.72
CA SER A 15 -5.34 10.35 13.51
C SER A 15 -6.33 10.15 12.36
N TYR A 16 -6.44 11.14 11.47
CA TYR A 16 -7.32 11.03 10.28
C TYR A 16 -6.96 9.84 9.39
N GLN A 17 -5.67 9.51 9.30
CA GLN A 17 -5.15 8.40 8.51
C GLN A 17 -5.67 7.06 9.02
N LEU A 18 -5.63 6.86 10.34
CA LEU A 18 -6.17 5.66 10.95
C LEU A 18 -7.69 5.57 10.75
N TYR A 19 -8.42 6.68 10.89
CA TYR A 19 -9.87 6.69 10.64
C TYR A 19 -10.22 6.35 9.20
N ILE A 20 -9.49 6.89 8.22
CA ILE A 20 -9.68 6.53 6.80
C ILE A 20 -9.45 5.03 6.59
N ILE A 21 -8.36 4.48 7.13
CA ILE A 21 -8.05 3.04 7.03
C ILE A 21 -9.17 2.19 7.61
N LEU A 22 -9.65 2.52 8.82
CA LEU A 22 -10.68 1.75 9.51
C LEU A 22 -12.05 1.85 8.82
N ILE A 23 -12.45 3.05 8.39
CA ILE A 23 -13.72 3.26 7.68
C ILE A 23 -13.72 2.51 6.36
N LEU A 24 -12.66 2.63 5.56
CA LEU A 24 -12.56 1.94 4.28
C LEU A 24 -12.43 0.43 4.42
N SER A 25 -11.72 -0.06 5.45
CA SER A 25 -11.66 -1.49 5.78
C SER A 25 -13.05 -2.03 6.13
N THR A 26 -13.79 -1.32 6.98
CA THR A 26 -15.17 -1.67 7.35
C THR A 26 -16.11 -1.66 6.13
N ILE A 27 -16.04 -0.63 5.29
CA ILE A 27 -16.86 -0.53 4.07
C ILE A 27 -16.57 -1.72 3.14
N GLN A 28 -15.29 -2.03 2.90
CA GLN A 28 -14.91 -3.17 2.04
C GLN A 28 -15.42 -4.50 2.60
N LEU A 29 -15.26 -4.73 3.91
CA LEU A 29 -15.74 -5.94 4.60
C LEU A 29 -17.26 -6.09 4.56
N LEU A 30 -18.01 -4.99 4.55
CA LEU A 30 -19.47 -5.03 4.46
C LEU A 30 -19.97 -5.17 3.03
N THR A 31 -19.24 -4.68 2.04
CA THR A 31 -19.74 -4.59 0.65
C THR A 31 -19.30 -5.75 -0.22
N ILE A 32 -18.01 -6.11 -0.19
CA ILE A 32 -17.42 -7.08 -1.12
C ILE A 32 -17.90 -8.51 -0.82
N PRO A 33 -17.86 -9.02 0.44
CA PRO A 33 -18.39 -10.35 0.73
C PRO A 33 -19.88 -10.49 0.38
N ILE A 34 -20.72 -9.50 0.71
CA ILE A 34 -22.15 -9.51 0.37
C ILE A 34 -22.35 -9.57 -1.15
N TYR A 35 -21.59 -8.78 -1.91
CA TYR A 35 -21.64 -8.81 -3.36
C TYR A 35 -21.24 -10.18 -3.93
N ILE A 36 -20.15 -10.76 -3.43
CA ILE A 36 -19.67 -12.09 -3.83
C ILE A 36 -20.73 -13.17 -3.59
N LEU A 37 -21.37 -13.18 -2.42
CA LEU A 37 -22.45 -14.12 -2.09
C LEU A 37 -23.69 -13.94 -2.97
N SER A 38 -23.90 -12.74 -3.50
CA SER A 38 -25.05 -12.42 -4.35
C SER A 38 -24.83 -12.74 -5.83
N VAL A 39 -23.58 -12.93 -6.26
CA VAL A 39 -23.22 -13.09 -7.68
C VAL A 39 -22.75 -14.52 -7.96
N ASN A 40 -23.54 -15.24 -8.77
CA ASN A 40 -23.20 -16.58 -9.22
C ASN A 40 -22.50 -16.55 -10.60
N ASN A 41 -21.36 -15.85 -10.69
CA ASN A 41 -20.57 -15.74 -11.92
C ASN A 41 -19.06 -15.77 -11.61
N THR A 42 -18.39 -16.82 -12.05
CA THR A 42 -16.96 -17.06 -11.80
C THR A 42 -16.04 -15.97 -12.35
N ILE A 43 -16.36 -15.41 -13.52
CA ILE A 43 -15.58 -14.32 -14.14
C ILE A 43 -15.66 -13.05 -13.29
N VAL A 44 -16.82 -12.79 -12.69
CA VAL A 44 -16.99 -11.63 -11.80
C VAL A 44 -16.20 -11.83 -10.51
N LEU A 45 -16.16 -13.06 -9.97
CA LEU A 45 -15.38 -13.40 -8.79
C LEU A 45 -13.86 -13.28 -9.01
N GLU A 46 -13.36 -13.59 -10.21
CA GLU A 46 -11.94 -13.38 -10.53
C GLU A 46 -11.60 -11.89 -10.66
N ASN A 47 -12.48 -11.09 -11.26
CA ASN A 47 -12.21 -9.68 -11.52
C ASN A 47 -12.40 -8.77 -10.29
N ILE A 48 -13.20 -9.17 -9.31
CA ILE A 48 -13.48 -8.34 -8.13
C ILE A 48 -12.23 -8.06 -7.30
N ILE A 49 -11.22 -8.92 -7.40
CA ILE A 49 -9.91 -8.76 -6.75
C ILE A 49 -9.26 -7.43 -7.13
N PHE A 50 -9.42 -7.01 -8.38
CA PHE A 50 -8.76 -5.82 -8.89
C PHE A 50 -9.53 -4.54 -8.58
N LEU A 51 -10.82 -4.62 -8.21
CA LEU A 51 -11.63 -3.44 -7.95
C LEU A 51 -11.08 -2.60 -6.78
N PRO A 52 -10.75 -3.17 -5.60
CA PRO A 52 -10.08 -2.42 -4.54
C PRO A 52 -8.70 -1.90 -4.95
N MET A 53 -7.94 -2.69 -5.72
CA MET A 53 -6.58 -2.32 -6.16
C MET A 53 -6.55 -1.02 -6.97
N LEU A 54 -7.56 -0.76 -7.79
CA LEU A 54 -7.68 0.49 -8.55
C LEU A 54 -7.75 1.73 -7.64
N GLY A 55 -8.41 1.61 -6.49
CA GLY A 55 -8.55 2.69 -5.51
C GLY A 55 -7.35 2.83 -4.57
N TYR A 56 -6.52 1.80 -4.44
CA TYR A 56 -5.41 1.77 -3.48
C TYR A 56 -4.32 2.81 -3.76
N SER A 57 -4.00 3.11 -5.02
CA SER A 57 -3.06 4.20 -5.35
C SER A 57 -3.52 5.55 -4.79
N MET A 58 -4.80 5.90 -5.02
CA MET A 58 -5.40 7.14 -4.53
C MET A 58 -5.48 7.16 -3.01
N ILE A 59 -5.99 6.09 -2.39
CA ILE A 59 -6.15 6.00 -0.93
C ILE A 59 -4.78 6.11 -0.24
N THR A 60 -3.78 5.36 -0.70
CA THR A 60 -2.43 5.40 -0.11
C THR A 60 -1.76 6.76 -0.32
N THR A 61 -1.98 7.41 -1.46
CA THR A 61 -1.47 8.79 -1.67
C THR A 61 -2.09 9.77 -0.68
N ILE A 62 -3.40 9.71 -0.46
CA ILE A 62 -4.07 10.58 0.52
C ILE A 62 -3.53 10.31 1.92
N ILE A 63 -3.40 9.05 2.31
CA ILE A 63 -2.87 8.65 3.62
C ILE A 63 -1.43 9.18 3.80
N THR A 64 -0.56 8.98 2.81
CA THR A 64 0.85 9.43 2.88
C THR A 64 0.98 10.94 2.92
N LEU A 65 0.13 11.67 2.17
CA LEU A 65 0.07 13.13 2.25
C LEU A 65 -0.33 13.61 3.65
N LEU A 66 -1.35 13.00 4.25
CA LEU A 66 -1.76 13.32 5.62
C LEU A 66 -0.65 13.01 6.64
N VAL A 67 0.07 11.89 6.48
CA VAL A 67 1.25 11.57 7.31
C VAL A 67 2.34 12.63 7.16
N SER A 68 2.60 13.08 5.94
CA SER A 68 3.57 14.16 5.70
C SER A 68 3.13 15.47 6.34
N GLU A 69 1.85 15.84 6.24
CA GLU A 69 1.29 17.04 6.87
C GLU A 69 1.35 16.98 8.40
N GLN A 70 1.08 15.82 8.99
CA GLN A 70 1.21 15.60 10.43
C GLN A 70 2.65 15.90 10.91
N GLU A 71 3.68 15.51 10.15
CA GLU A 71 5.07 15.78 10.51
C GLU A 71 5.47 17.25 10.32
N ILE A 72 4.92 17.92 9.31
CA ILE A 72 5.09 19.37 9.13
C ILE A 72 4.48 20.10 10.34
N ASN A 73 3.27 19.71 10.75
CA ASN A 73 2.53 20.38 11.83
C ASN A 73 3.06 20.05 13.23
N ALA A 74 3.68 18.90 13.45
CA ALA A 74 4.28 18.49 14.73
C ALA A 74 5.66 19.13 14.98
N ASN A 75 5.74 20.46 14.85
CA ASN A 75 6.91 21.34 14.97
C ASN A 75 7.90 21.36 13.78
N ASN A 76 7.45 21.50 12.53
CA ASN A 76 8.35 21.63 11.36
C ASN A 76 9.48 20.57 11.34
N TYR A 77 9.12 19.30 11.53
CA TYR A 77 10.10 18.22 11.64
C TYR A 77 11.08 18.32 12.83
N GLN A 78 10.88 19.13 13.87
CA GLN A 78 11.86 19.31 14.97
C GLN A 78 12.36 18.02 15.62
N ASN A 79 11.50 17.01 15.81
CA ASN A 79 11.92 15.70 16.36
C ASN A 79 12.79 14.89 15.37
N ILE A 80 12.62 15.14 14.08
CA ILE A 80 13.41 14.55 12.99
C ILE A 80 14.70 15.37 12.81
N ARG A 81 14.67 16.71 12.87
CA ARG A 81 15.82 17.62 12.71
C ARG A 81 16.81 17.65 13.87
N SER A 82 16.36 17.40 15.11
CA SER A 82 17.20 17.56 16.31
C SER A 82 17.91 16.28 16.77
N GLY A 83 17.61 15.13 16.18
CA GLY A 83 18.06 13.82 16.68
C GLY A 83 19.12 13.15 15.82
N ARG A 84 20.10 12.48 16.45
CA ARG A 84 21.06 11.56 15.80
C ARG A 84 20.41 10.37 15.04
N ASN A 85 19.08 10.21 15.09
CA ASN A 85 18.36 8.99 14.68
C ASN A 85 17.24 9.24 13.63
N ILE A 86 17.41 10.24 12.76
CA ILE A 86 16.45 10.68 11.73
C ILE A 86 15.92 9.50 10.89
N SER A 87 16.83 8.70 10.32
CA SER A 87 16.49 7.54 9.49
C SER A 87 15.73 6.48 10.27
N SER A 88 16.11 6.22 11.52
CA SER A 88 15.43 5.23 12.37
C SER A 88 13.99 5.64 12.71
N ILE A 89 13.73 6.94 12.93
CA ILE A 89 12.38 7.45 13.17
C ILE A 89 11.54 7.34 11.89
N TRP A 90 12.09 7.77 10.75
CA TRP A 90 11.39 7.68 9.46
C TRP A 90 11.09 6.23 9.08
N GLY A 91 12.05 5.32 9.26
CA GLY A 91 11.87 3.89 9.02
C GLY A 91 10.83 3.26 9.93
N ALA A 92 10.81 3.64 11.22
CA ALA A 92 9.76 3.19 12.16
C ALA A 92 8.37 3.67 11.72
N LYS A 93 8.25 4.89 11.20
CA LYS A 93 7.00 5.43 10.68
C LYS A 93 6.50 4.69 9.45
N LEU A 94 7.37 4.48 8.46
CA LEU A 94 7.05 3.68 7.27
C LEU A 94 6.55 2.30 7.68
N PHE A 95 7.29 1.61 8.55
CA PHE A 95 6.96 0.28 9.01
C PHE A 95 5.62 0.21 9.78
N VAL A 96 5.34 1.17 10.67
CA VAL A 96 4.05 1.22 11.38
C VAL A 96 2.91 1.44 10.40
N LEU A 97 3.09 2.32 9.41
CA LEU A 97 2.08 2.57 8.39
C LEU A 97 1.86 1.36 7.48
N ASP A 98 2.93 0.65 7.10
CA ASP A 98 2.84 -0.61 6.35
C ASP A 98 1.98 -1.62 7.09
N LEU A 99 2.20 -1.81 8.39
CA LEU A 99 1.37 -2.69 9.21
C LEU A 99 -0.09 -2.23 9.28
N LEU A 100 -0.35 -0.93 9.42
CA LEU A 100 -1.73 -0.40 9.44
C LEU A 100 -2.45 -0.60 8.10
N LEU A 101 -1.75 -0.47 6.97
CA LEU A 101 -2.30 -0.69 5.64
C LEU A 101 -2.73 -2.14 5.40
N SER A 102 -2.18 -3.11 6.14
CA SER A 102 -2.65 -4.51 6.08
C SER A 102 -4.15 -4.64 6.40
N LEU A 103 -4.71 -3.74 7.21
CA LEU A 103 -6.13 -3.73 7.58
C LEU A 103 -7.06 -3.50 6.38
N LEU A 104 -6.57 -2.86 5.31
CA LEU A 104 -7.35 -2.64 4.09
C LEU A 104 -7.46 -3.90 3.22
N THR A 105 -6.61 -4.91 3.46
CA THR A 105 -6.43 -6.04 2.53
C THR A 105 -6.61 -7.39 3.21
N ILE A 106 -5.76 -7.74 4.18
CA ILE A 106 -5.72 -9.09 4.74
C ILE A 106 -7.07 -9.51 5.36
N PRO A 107 -7.73 -8.71 6.22
CA PRO A 107 -9.01 -9.11 6.81
C PRO A 107 -10.09 -9.38 5.77
N LEU A 108 -10.16 -8.51 4.75
CA LEU A 108 -11.13 -8.65 3.65
C LEU A 108 -10.96 -10.01 2.95
N TRP A 109 -9.74 -10.31 2.51
CA TRP A 109 -9.50 -11.51 1.73
C TRP A 109 -9.51 -12.79 2.58
N VAL A 110 -9.26 -12.70 3.89
CA VAL A 110 -9.53 -13.80 4.82
C VAL A 110 -11.02 -14.14 4.85
N VAL A 111 -11.89 -13.13 5.02
CA VAL A 111 -13.34 -13.35 5.03
C VAL A 111 -13.81 -13.94 3.71
N VAL A 112 -13.42 -13.35 2.58
CA VAL A 112 -13.77 -13.87 1.25
C VAL A 112 -13.28 -15.31 1.04
N GLY A 113 -12.07 -15.63 1.51
CA GLY A 113 -11.51 -16.97 1.39
C GLY A 113 -12.23 -18.03 2.22
N ILE A 114 -12.81 -17.65 3.36
CA ILE A 114 -13.66 -18.52 4.17
C ILE A 114 -15.01 -18.75 3.46
N GLU A 115 -15.67 -17.66 3.01
CA GLU A 115 -16.97 -17.73 2.34
C GLU A 115 -16.94 -18.54 1.04
N LEU A 116 -15.82 -18.51 0.32
CA LEU A 116 -15.64 -19.24 -0.95
C LEU A 116 -14.90 -20.58 -0.80
N GLU A 117 -14.61 -21.03 0.43
CA GLU A 117 -13.88 -22.28 0.71
C GLU A 117 -12.49 -22.40 0.03
N HIS A 118 -11.89 -21.26 -0.35
CA HIS A 118 -10.59 -21.17 -1.04
C HIS A 118 -9.58 -20.33 -0.24
N PHE A 119 -9.49 -20.59 1.06
CA PHE A 119 -8.74 -19.77 2.03
C PHE A 119 -7.31 -19.43 1.59
N LEU A 120 -6.49 -20.43 1.21
CA LEU A 120 -5.07 -20.20 0.87
C LEU A 120 -4.88 -19.24 -0.31
N TYR A 121 -5.74 -19.34 -1.33
CA TYR A 121 -5.68 -18.50 -2.52
C TYR A 121 -6.03 -17.05 -2.21
N TYR A 122 -7.13 -16.81 -1.50
CA TYR A 122 -7.53 -15.45 -1.14
C TYR A 122 -6.61 -14.85 -0.07
N PHE A 123 -6.10 -15.64 0.88
CA PHE A 123 -5.08 -15.16 1.80
C PHE A 123 -3.82 -14.69 1.05
N TYR A 124 -3.38 -15.43 0.03
CA TYR A 124 -2.28 -15.02 -0.85
C TYR A 124 -2.58 -13.71 -1.58
N ILE A 125 -3.78 -13.54 -2.13
CA ILE A 125 -4.24 -12.26 -2.72
C ILE A 125 -4.15 -11.12 -1.71
N GLY A 126 -4.53 -11.37 -0.45
CA GLY A 126 -4.40 -10.40 0.64
C GLY A 126 -2.96 -9.95 0.86
N ILE A 127 -2.00 -10.88 0.86
CA ILE A 127 -0.57 -10.56 0.98
C ILE A 127 -0.07 -9.77 -0.22
N VAL A 128 -0.42 -10.19 -1.44
CA VAL A 128 0.01 -9.50 -2.68
C VAL A 128 -0.55 -8.08 -2.75
N SER A 129 -1.81 -7.90 -2.37
CA SER A 129 -2.46 -6.59 -2.25
C SER A 129 -1.83 -5.73 -1.16
N TRP A 130 -1.40 -6.33 -0.06
CA TRP A 130 -0.70 -5.62 0.99
C TRP A 130 0.68 -5.14 0.53
N LEU A 131 1.43 -5.97 -0.21
CA LEU A 131 2.70 -5.56 -0.83
C LEU A 131 2.51 -4.41 -1.83
N LEU A 132 1.40 -4.36 -2.58
CA LEU A 132 1.04 -3.20 -3.40
C LEU A 132 0.91 -1.93 -2.55
N LEU A 133 0.18 -2.00 -1.43
CA LEU A 133 0.00 -0.86 -0.53
C LEU A 133 1.32 -0.38 0.07
N ILE A 134 2.23 -1.30 0.44
CA ILE A 134 3.57 -0.97 0.95
C ILE A 134 4.40 -0.27 -0.14
N LEU A 135 4.40 -0.81 -1.36
CA LEU A 135 5.08 -0.21 -2.51
C LEU A 135 4.61 1.23 -2.74
N LEU A 136 3.30 1.43 -2.82
CA LEU A 136 2.67 2.74 -2.99
C LEU A 136 3.03 3.67 -1.82
N ASN A 137 2.97 3.17 -0.58
CA ASN A 137 3.32 3.95 0.61
C ASN A 137 4.74 4.48 0.51
N HIS A 138 5.72 3.60 0.27
CA HIS A 138 7.12 4.00 0.14
C HIS A 138 7.34 4.97 -1.01
N PHE A 139 6.68 4.75 -2.15
CA PHE A 139 6.81 5.61 -3.32
C PHE A 139 6.24 7.01 -3.08
N HIS A 140 5.01 7.11 -2.59
CA HIS A 140 4.37 8.41 -2.35
C HIS A 140 5.01 9.17 -1.19
N MET A 141 5.46 8.49 -0.12
CA MET A 141 6.26 9.11 0.95
C MET A 141 7.60 9.65 0.43
N LEU A 142 8.18 9.03 -0.59
CA LEU A 142 9.38 9.55 -1.24
C LEU A 142 9.04 10.78 -2.09
N LEU A 143 7.96 10.71 -2.88
CA LEU A 143 7.52 11.79 -3.75
C LEU A 143 7.16 13.06 -2.97
N THR A 144 6.57 12.95 -1.77
CA THR A 144 6.27 14.14 -0.95
C THR A 144 7.51 14.97 -0.62
N LEU A 145 8.72 14.39 -0.70
CA LEU A 145 9.98 15.10 -0.49
C LEU A 145 10.48 15.89 -1.71
N PHE A 146 9.84 15.73 -2.87
CA PHE A 146 10.29 16.28 -4.16
C PHE A 146 9.21 17.06 -4.91
N ILE A 147 7.94 16.68 -4.78
CA ILE A 147 6.84 17.26 -5.55
C ILE A 147 5.70 17.76 -4.65
N ALA A 148 4.93 18.70 -5.17
CA ALA A 148 3.75 19.21 -4.49
C ALA A 148 2.63 18.16 -4.38
N LYS A 149 1.72 18.35 -3.42
CA LYS A 149 0.60 17.44 -3.13
C LYS A 149 -0.23 17.08 -4.38
N GLY A 150 -0.53 18.08 -5.22
CA GLY A 150 -1.27 17.87 -6.46
C GLY A 150 -0.54 16.99 -7.48
N GLY A 151 0.79 17.12 -7.58
CA GLY A 151 1.60 16.25 -8.43
C GLY A 151 1.58 14.80 -7.95
N ASN A 152 1.62 14.59 -6.62
CA ASN A 152 1.55 13.25 -6.04
C ASN A 152 0.22 12.57 -6.34
N LEU A 153 -0.89 13.31 -6.22
CA LEU A 153 -2.23 12.85 -6.60
C LEU A 153 -2.36 12.54 -8.10
N LEU A 154 -1.77 13.35 -8.98
CA LEU A 154 -1.78 13.08 -10.42
C LEU A 154 -1.06 11.77 -10.76
N ILE A 155 0.07 11.49 -10.11
CA ILE A 155 0.80 10.22 -10.28
C ILE A 155 -0.06 9.04 -9.82
N ALA A 156 -0.76 9.18 -8.70
CA ALA A 156 -1.68 8.14 -8.19
C ALA A 156 -2.80 7.79 -9.17
N VAL A 157 -3.33 8.79 -9.90
CA VAL A 157 -4.31 8.56 -10.98
C VAL A 157 -3.68 7.76 -12.12
N VAL A 158 -2.46 8.10 -12.53
CA VAL A 158 -1.73 7.35 -13.59
C VAL A 158 -1.48 5.91 -13.15
N GLU A 159 -1.16 5.68 -11.88
CA GLU A 159 -1.00 4.35 -11.32
C GLU A 159 -2.29 3.53 -11.33
N SER A 160 -3.44 4.13 -11.01
CA SER A 160 -4.75 3.46 -11.18
C SER A 160 -4.98 3.02 -12.62
N LEU A 161 -4.59 3.86 -13.60
CA LEU A 161 -4.69 3.50 -15.02
C LEU A 161 -3.76 2.35 -15.38
N PHE A 162 -2.53 2.32 -14.86
CA PHE A 162 -1.62 1.20 -15.08
C PHE A 162 -2.17 -0.11 -14.52
N ILE A 163 -2.76 -0.09 -13.31
CA ILE A 163 -3.45 -1.24 -12.74
C ILE A 163 -4.59 -1.69 -13.67
N LEU A 164 -5.43 -0.76 -14.15
CA LEU A 164 -6.53 -1.06 -15.08
C LEU A 164 -6.06 -1.70 -16.40
N PHE A 165 -4.94 -1.24 -16.97
CA PHE A 165 -4.39 -1.86 -18.17
C PHE A 165 -3.75 -3.22 -17.87
N ALA A 166 -3.14 -3.38 -16.69
CA ALA A 166 -2.56 -4.64 -16.27
C ALA A 166 -3.63 -5.74 -16.11
N THR A 167 -4.83 -5.42 -15.61
CA THR A 167 -5.93 -6.41 -15.51
C THR A 167 -6.34 -6.97 -16.87
N ASN A 168 -6.13 -6.18 -17.94
CA ASN A 168 -6.36 -6.59 -19.33
C ASN A 168 -5.13 -7.28 -19.97
N LYS A 169 -4.16 -7.73 -19.16
CA LYS A 169 -2.94 -8.45 -19.59
C LYS A 169 -2.00 -7.64 -20.49
N VAL A 170 -2.20 -6.33 -20.62
CA VAL A 170 -1.39 -5.45 -21.50
C VAL A 170 0.09 -5.45 -21.11
N PHE A 171 0.38 -5.61 -19.82
CA PHE A 171 1.73 -5.49 -19.28
C PHE A 171 2.36 -6.80 -18.78
N LEU A 172 1.93 -7.94 -19.32
CA LEU A 172 2.63 -9.19 -19.05
C LEU A 172 4.08 -9.09 -19.56
N ASN A 173 5.02 -9.62 -18.77
CA ASN A 173 6.48 -9.58 -18.95
C ASN A 173 7.11 -8.19 -18.78
N ILE A 174 6.35 -7.18 -18.34
CA ILE A 174 6.90 -5.88 -17.97
C ILE A 174 7.23 -5.88 -16.48
N PHE A 175 8.50 -5.63 -16.16
CA PHE A 175 8.99 -5.62 -14.78
C PHE A 175 9.34 -4.22 -14.26
N TRP A 176 9.55 -3.25 -15.15
CA TRP A 176 10.07 -1.92 -14.80
C TRP A 176 8.99 -0.95 -14.32
N ILE A 177 7.71 -1.33 -14.41
CA ILE A 177 6.56 -0.61 -13.84
C ILE A 177 6.18 -1.35 -12.55
N PRO A 178 6.54 -0.88 -11.35
CA PRO A 178 6.36 -1.69 -10.14
C PRO A 178 4.89 -1.89 -9.74
N VAL A 179 4.04 -0.89 -10.00
CA VAL A 179 2.64 -0.87 -9.56
C VAL A 179 1.76 -1.95 -10.22
N ILE A 180 2.18 -2.47 -11.38
CA ILE A 180 1.47 -3.53 -12.10
C ILE A 180 1.87 -4.94 -11.67
N LEU A 181 3.01 -5.09 -10.96
CA LEU A 181 3.53 -6.40 -10.57
C LEU A 181 2.52 -7.21 -9.73
N PRO A 182 1.81 -6.63 -8.74
CA PRO A 182 0.77 -7.33 -7.99
C PRO A 182 -0.33 -7.92 -8.86
N VAL A 183 -0.75 -7.18 -9.91
CA VAL A 183 -1.76 -7.65 -10.86
C VAL A 183 -1.21 -8.82 -11.68
N ASN A 184 0.01 -8.69 -12.21
CA ASN A 184 0.67 -9.74 -12.97
C ASN A 184 0.90 -11.03 -12.14
N ILE A 185 1.19 -10.90 -10.84
CA ILE A 185 1.30 -12.02 -9.90
C ILE A 185 -0.02 -12.78 -9.78
N ILE A 186 -1.15 -12.06 -9.67
CA ILE A 186 -2.48 -12.68 -9.52
C ILE A 186 -2.93 -13.32 -10.84
N LEU A 187 -2.63 -12.70 -11.98
CA LEU A 187 -3.01 -13.22 -13.29
C LEU A 187 -2.17 -14.42 -13.75
N GLU A 188 -0.92 -14.55 -13.28
CA GLU A 188 -0.04 -15.68 -13.62
C GLU A 188 0.08 -16.64 -12.43
N ASN A 189 -0.34 -17.90 -12.59
CA ASN A 189 -0.21 -18.94 -11.56
C ASN A 189 0.98 -19.91 -11.81
N ASN A 190 1.99 -19.44 -12.54
CA ASN A 190 3.14 -20.24 -12.98
C ASN A 190 4.45 -19.71 -12.37
N PHE A 191 5.60 -20.29 -12.74
CA PHE A 191 6.94 -19.83 -12.31
C PHE A 191 7.18 -18.31 -12.47
N ARG A 192 6.54 -17.68 -13.47
CA ARG A 192 6.60 -16.23 -13.68
C ARG A 192 6.00 -15.43 -12.52
N SER A 193 4.97 -15.95 -11.85
CA SER A 193 4.41 -15.38 -10.63
C SER A 193 5.48 -15.14 -9.57
N THR A 194 6.36 -16.14 -9.39
CA THR A 194 7.48 -16.07 -8.45
C THR A 194 8.48 -14.99 -8.86
N THR A 195 8.76 -14.84 -10.16
CA THR A 195 9.65 -13.77 -10.65
C THR A 195 9.08 -12.37 -10.46
N TYR A 196 7.77 -12.17 -10.69
CA TYR A 196 7.11 -10.90 -10.42
C TYR A 196 7.11 -10.57 -8.91
N LEU A 197 6.87 -11.57 -8.06
CA LEU A 197 6.91 -11.40 -6.61
C LEU A 197 8.31 -10.98 -6.12
N LEU A 198 9.36 -11.62 -6.63
CA LEU A 198 10.74 -11.23 -6.32
C LEU A 198 11.05 -9.79 -6.77
N ALA A 199 10.61 -9.42 -7.98
CA ALA A 199 10.77 -8.05 -8.48
C ALA A 199 10.01 -7.04 -7.60
N LEU A 200 8.78 -7.35 -7.18
CA LEU A 200 7.98 -6.50 -6.30
C LEU A 200 8.68 -6.27 -4.96
N ILE A 201 9.17 -7.34 -4.33
CA ILE A 201 9.93 -7.25 -3.06
C ILE A 201 11.18 -6.40 -3.25
N PHE A 202 11.90 -6.58 -4.36
CA PHE A 202 13.06 -5.75 -4.68
C PHE A 202 12.72 -4.26 -4.74
N TYR A 203 11.64 -3.87 -5.44
CA TYR A 203 11.20 -2.48 -5.49
C TYR A 203 10.75 -1.92 -4.13
N VAL A 204 10.03 -2.71 -3.34
CA VAL A 204 9.63 -2.33 -1.97
C VAL A 204 10.86 -2.01 -1.11
N VAL A 205 11.87 -2.88 -1.13
CA VAL A 205 13.12 -2.70 -0.38
C VAL A 205 13.91 -1.50 -0.91
N LEU A 206 14.01 -1.36 -2.24
CA LEU A 206 14.72 -0.24 -2.87
C LEU A 206 14.10 1.10 -2.46
N LEU A 207 12.77 1.23 -2.50
CA LEU A 207 12.08 2.46 -2.11
C LEU A 207 12.17 2.73 -0.62
N PHE A 208 12.14 1.69 0.22
CA PHE A 208 12.37 1.83 1.66
C PHE A 208 13.77 2.40 1.93
N VAL A 209 14.81 1.81 1.34
CA VAL A 209 16.19 2.29 1.48
C VAL A 209 16.35 3.71 0.92
N ALA A 210 15.76 4.01 -0.23
CA ALA A 210 15.79 5.35 -0.83
C ALA A 210 15.22 6.41 0.11
N ASN A 211 14.08 6.13 0.75
CA ASN A 211 13.49 6.99 1.78
C ASN A 211 14.49 7.28 2.91
N LEU A 212 15.11 6.25 3.48
CA LEU A 212 16.07 6.39 4.59
C LEU A 212 17.31 7.23 4.20
N VAL A 213 17.85 6.98 3.00
CA VAL A 213 19.04 7.69 2.50
C VAL A 213 18.73 9.16 2.20
N ILE A 214 17.58 9.46 1.60
CA ILE A 214 17.23 10.84 1.23
C ILE A 214 16.94 11.67 2.47
N VAL A 215 16.17 11.15 3.42
CA VAL A 215 15.83 11.86 4.66
C VAL A 215 17.07 12.11 5.52
N SER A 216 18.01 11.17 5.58
CA SER A 216 19.27 11.35 6.32
C SER A 216 20.21 12.39 5.69
N ARG A 217 20.19 12.56 4.35
CA ARG A 217 21.03 13.55 3.65
C ARG A 217 20.43 14.96 3.64
N LYS A 218 19.11 15.07 3.47
CA LYS A 218 18.46 16.38 3.32
C LYS A 218 18.36 17.17 4.62
N GLY A 219 18.56 16.55 5.79
CA GLY A 219 18.30 17.21 7.08
C GLY A 219 16.90 17.82 7.09
N VAL A 220 15.92 17.06 6.58
CA VAL A 220 14.53 17.50 6.36
C VAL A 220 13.95 18.07 7.63
#